data_AF-A0A8X6V0Q7-F1
#
_entry.id   AF-A0A8X6V0Q7-F1
#
_cell.length_a   1.000
_cell.length_b   1.000
_cell.length_c   1.000
_cell.angle_alpha   90.00
_cell.angle_beta   90.00
_cell.angle_gamma   90.00
#
_symmetry.space_group_name_H-M   'P 1'
#
loop_
_entity.id
_entity.type
_entity.pdbx_description
1 polymer ?
#
loop_
_entity_poly.entity_id
_entity_poly.type
_entity_poly.pdbx_seq_one_letter_code
_entity_poly.pdbx_strand_id
1 'polypeptide(L)'
;MRQIGKGFAGAFKLCSTLNLPRLTKTAYKNQDAKLLKVVQEVAEESMIKAATEIVDKKQNLSSDIVKCDISVDSTWQRRGYTSMNGCVAAISVDTGKVLDIEVMSSYCPTCKRLQTMPRNFEYESSKADHICQCNFTGSSSKMEVVGASRIFLRSEKNRRMHYTQYYGDGDSKAFMSVKDTFGLNSVTKFECIGHVQKRVGSRL
;
A
#
# COMPACT_ATOMS: atom_id res chain seq x y z
N MET A 1 -4.67 20.20 1.63
CA MET A 1 -3.31 20.02 2.22
C MET A 1 -2.90 18.57 2.47
N ARG A 2 -3.84 17.63 2.70
CA ARG A 2 -3.54 16.18 2.72
C ARG A 2 -2.88 15.68 1.43
N GLN A 3 -3.45 16.02 0.27
CA GLN A 3 -2.97 15.56 -1.06
C GLN A 3 -1.52 15.94 -1.38
N ILE A 4 -1.01 17.01 -0.76
CA ILE A 4 0.39 17.46 -0.95
C ILE A 4 1.29 17.11 0.26
N GLY A 5 0.83 16.23 1.14
CA GLY A 5 1.61 15.74 2.28
C GLY A 5 1.89 16.76 3.39
N LYS A 6 1.18 17.90 3.43
CA LYS A 6 1.41 18.97 4.42
C LYS A 6 0.47 18.91 5.64
N GLY A 7 -0.62 18.14 5.54
CA GLY A 7 -1.54 17.87 6.66
C GLY A 7 -2.13 19.12 7.32
N PHE A 8 -2.50 18.99 8.60
CA PHE A 8 -3.07 20.09 9.40
C PHE A 8 -2.13 21.29 9.52
N ALA A 9 -0.84 21.07 9.81
CA ALA A 9 0.13 22.16 9.96
C ALA A 9 0.25 23.00 8.68
N GLY A 10 0.25 22.34 7.51
CA GLY A 10 0.19 23.03 6.23
C GLY A 10 -1.08 23.83 6.03
N ALA A 11 -2.24 23.23 6.35
CA ALA A 11 -3.53 23.91 6.24
C ALA A 11 -3.59 25.14 7.14
N PHE A 12 -3.13 24.99 8.38
CA PHE A 12 -3.05 26.06 9.35
C PHE A 12 -2.15 27.20 8.86
N LYS A 13 -0.95 26.88 8.35
CA LYS A 13 -0.02 27.88 7.81
C LYS A 13 -0.64 28.62 6.62
N LEU A 14 -1.23 27.90 5.67
CA LEU A 14 -1.87 28.48 4.49
C LEU A 14 -3.01 29.44 4.87
N CYS A 15 -3.95 29.00 5.70
CA CYS A 15 -5.05 29.84 6.16
C CYS A 15 -4.53 31.08 6.89
N SER A 16 -3.48 30.92 7.72
CA SER A 16 -2.87 32.05 8.44
C SER A 16 -2.22 33.06 7.48
N THR A 17 -1.51 32.60 6.45
CA THR A 17 -0.88 33.46 5.44
C THR A 17 -1.91 34.22 4.61
N LEU A 18 -3.03 33.58 4.28
CA LEU A 18 -4.10 34.19 3.48
C LEU A 18 -5.13 34.98 4.31
N ASN A 19 -4.91 35.10 5.63
CA ASN A 19 -5.86 35.71 6.57
C ASN A 19 -7.28 35.10 6.50
N LEU A 20 -7.36 33.78 6.31
CA LEU A 20 -8.60 33.01 6.26
C LEU A 20 -8.92 32.36 7.62
N PRO A 21 -10.21 32.12 7.94
CA PRO A 21 -10.61 31.33 9.10
C PRO A 21 -9.91 29.96 9.13
N ARG A 22 -9.47 29.56 10.32
CA ARG A 22 -8.66 28.34 10.52
C ARG A 22 -9.52 27.23 11.10
N LEU A 23 -9.34 26.02 10.60
CA LEU A 23 -9.95 24.83 11.20
C LEU A 23 -9.27 24.51 12.53
N THR A 24 -10.05 24.01 13.50
CA THR A 24 -9.49 23.35 14.68
C THR A 24 -8.89 22.00 14.28
N LYS A 25 -7.97 21.47 15.09
CA LYS A 25 -7.34 20.16 14.84
C LYS A 25 -8.37 19.03 14.77
N THR A 26 -9.42 19.12 15.60
CA THR A 26 -10.53 18.15 15.62
C THR A 26 -11.37 18.24 14.35
N ALA A 27 -11.77 19.46 13.95
CA ALA A 27 -12.54 19.65 12.72
C ALA A 27 -11.77 19.17 11.48
N TYR A 28 -10.47 19.45 11.41
CA TYR A 28 -9.60 18.94 10.35
C TYR A 28 -9.59 17.42 10.31
N LYS A 29 -9.36 16.75 11.46
CA LYS A 29 -9.32 15.28 11.53
C LYS A 29 -10.64 14.63 11.10
N ASN A 30 -11.77 15.22 11.51
CA ASN A 30 -13.09 14.71 11.13
C ASN A 30 -13.30 14.79 9.62
N GLN A 31 -12.86 15.88 8.97
CA GLN A 31 -12.94 16.00 7.52
C GLN A 31 -11.94 15.08 6.81
N ASP A 32 -10.73 14.92 7.36
CA ASP A 32 -9.70 14.02 6.82
C ASP A 32 -10.18 12.56 6.82
N ALA A 33 -10.86 12.12 7.89
CA ALA A 33 -11.45 10.78 7.98
C ALA A 33 -12.56 10.56 6.94
N LYS A 34 -13.45 11.54 6.72
CA LYS A 34 -14.47 11.47 5.68
C LYS A 34 -13.86 11.37 4.28
N LEU A 35 -12.84 12.19 4.01
CA LEU A 35 -12.11 12.18 2.73
C LEU A 35 -11.33 10.88 2.54
N LEU A 36 -10.78 10.28 3.59
CA LEU A 36 -10.08 9.00 3.49
C LEU A 36 -11.02 7.91 2.97
N LYS A 37 -12.24 7.81 3.52
CA LYS A 37 -13.23 6.82 3.08
C LYS A 37 -13.54 6.94 1.59
N VAL A 38 -13.87 8.15 1.12
CA VAL A 38 -14.18 8.41 -0.30
C VAL A 38 -12.97 8.11 -1.20
N VAL A 39 -11.77 8.49 -0.80
CA VAL A 39 -10.56 8.21 -1.59
C VAL A 39 -10.29 6.71 -1.69
N GLN A 40 -10.55 5.93 -0.64
CA GLN A 40 -10.40 4.47 -0.67
C GLN A 40 -11.41 3.83 -1.63
N GLU A 41 -12.67 4.27 -1.59
CA GLU A 41 -13.72 3.80 -2.50
C GLU A 41 -13.36 4.09 -3.96
N VAL A 42 -12.96 5.34 -4.27
CA VAL A 42 -12.56 5.74 -5.63
C VAL A 42 -11.31 4.98 -6.11
N ALA A 43 -10.34 4.76 -5.22
CA ALA A 43 -9.14 3.98 -5.55
C ALA A 43 -9.50 2.53 -5.90
N GLU A 44 -10.36 1.90 -5.09
CA GLU A 44 -10.82 0.53 -5.32
C GLU A 44 -11.60 0.41 -6.63
N GLU A 45 -12.55 1.33 -6.89
CA GLU A 45 -13.28 1.36 -8.16
C GLU A 45 -12.34 1.53 -9.37
N SER A 46 -11.32 2.39 -9.25
CA SER A 46 -10.34 2.60 -10.30
C SER A 46 -9.52 1.33 -10.56
N MET A 47 -9.10 0.62 -9.51
CA MET A 47 -8.34 -0.63 -9.62
C MET A 47 -9.20 -1.78 -10.17
N ILE A 48 -10.48 -1.86 -9.78
CA ILE A 48 -11.45 -2.80 -10.37
C ILE A 48 -11.58 -2.55 -11.88
N LYS A 49 -11.80 -1.30 -12.29
CA LYS A 49 -11.90 -0.94 -13.71
C LYS A 49 -10.63 -1.30 -14.50
N ALA A 50 -9.45 -1.06 -13.93
CA ALA A 50 -8.18 -1.45 -14.54
C ALA A 50 -8.06 -2.97 -14.72
N ALA A 51 -8.51 -3.75 -13.73
CA ALA A 51 -8.52 -5.21 -13.83
C ALA A 51 -9.55 -5.70 -14.86
N THR A 52 -10.77 -5.16 -14.85
CA THR A 52 -11.84 -5.51 -15.81
C THR A 52 -11.39 -5.27 -17.25
N GLU A 53 -10.70 -4.16 -17.55
CA GLU A 53 -10.17 -3.90 -18.89
C GLU A 53 -9.23 -5.02 -19.40
N ILE A 54 -8.38 -5.54 -18.53
CA ILE A 54 -7.47 -6.64 -18.88
C ILE A 54 -8.26 -7.94 -19.07
N VAL A 55 -9.23 -8.19 -18.19
CA VAL A 55 -10.12 -9.35 -18.29
C VAL A 55 -10.85 -9.34 -19.63
N ASP A 56 -11.48 -8.23 -19.99
CA ASP A 56 -12.25 -8.10 -21.23
C ASP A 56 -11.35 -8.25 -22.48
N LYS A 57 -10.11 -7.74 -22.43
CA LYS A 57 -9.10 -7.94 -23.49
C LYS A 57 -8.68 -9.41 -23.65
N LYS A 58 -8.72 -10.20 -22.56
CA LYS A 58 -8.24 -11.59 -22.52
C LYS A 58 -9.37 -12.64 -22.52
N GLN A 59 -10.64 -12.23 -22.42
CA GLN A 59 -11.83 -13.11 -22.38
C GLN A 59 -12.04 -13.99 -23.62
N ASN A 60 -11.28 -13.79 -24.70
CA ASN A 60 -11.22 -14.73 -25.83
C ASN A 60 -10.53 -16.06 -25.48
N LEU A 61 -10.02 -16.21 -24.25
CA LEU A 61 -9.39 -17.41 -23.71
C LEU A 61 -10.40 -18.03 -22.71
N SER A 62 -10.78 -19.27 -22.94
CA SER A 62 -11.86 -20.04 -22.30
C SER A 62 -11.80 -20.28 -20.76
N SER A 63 -11.13 -19.41 -19.99
CA SER A 63 -10.91 -19.54 -18.54
C SER A 63 -11.60 -18.41 -17.78
N ASP A 64 -12.25 -18.75 -16.66
CA ASP A 64 -12.87 -17.77 -15.75
C ASP A 64 -11.85 -16.86 -15.04
N ILE A 65 -10.59 -17.33 -14.92
CA ILE A 65 -9.47 -16.63 -14.30
C ILE A 65 -8.46 -16.22 -15.38
N VAL A 66 -8.07 -14.95 -15.36
CA VAL A 66 -7.16 -14.37 -16.34
C VAL A 66 -5.73 -14.30 -15.80
N LYS A 67 -4.77 -14.76 -16.60
CA LYS A 67 -3.34 -14.60 -16.28
C LYS A 67 -2.90 -13.16 -16.53
N CYS A 68 -2.24 -12.56 -15.55
CA CYS A 68 -1.76 -11.19 -15.63
C CYS A 68 -0.30 -11.09 -15.19
N ASP A 69 0.48 -10.35 -15.97
CA ASP A 69 1.86 -10.02 -15.64
C ASP A 69 1.88 -8.70 -14.90
N ILE A 70 2.62 -8.64 -13.79
CA ILE A 70 2.63 -7.47 -12.91
C ILE A 70 4.03 -7.05 -12.54
N SER A 71 4.22 -5.74 -12.41
CA SER A 71 5.31 -5.18 -11.63
C SER A 71 4.85 -4.94 -10.20
N VAL A 72 5.69 -5.31 -9.24
CA VAL A 72 5.46 -5.03 -7.83
C VAL A 72 6.51 -4.03 -7.38
N ASP A 73 6.06 -2.92 -6.83
CA ASP A 73 6.92 -1.87 -6.28
C ASP A 73 6.41 -1.45 -4.90
N SER A 74 7.33 -0.98 -4.06
CA SER A 74 7.04 -0.58 -2.70
C SER A 74 7.63 0.78 -2.37
N THR A 75 6.95 1.52 -1.49
CA THR A 75 7.41 2.84 -1.06
C THR A 75 7.25 3.03 0.44
N TRP A 76 8.17 3.80 1.01
CA TRP A 76 8.31 4.01 2.45
C TRP A 76 8.16 5.49 2.78
N GLN A 77 7.51 5.78 3.90
CA GLN A 77 7.40 7.16 4.39
C GLN A 77 8.77 7.80 4.67
N ARG A 78 9.75 7.00 5.12
CA ARG A 78 11.11 7.47 5.46
C ARG A 78 12.14 6.63 4.72
N ARG A 79 13.25 7.25 4.34
CA ARG A 79 14.43 6.54 3.83
C ARG A 79 15.10 5.72 4.94
N GLY A 80 15.74 4.63 4.55
CA GLY A 80 16.38 3.69 5.46
C GLY A 80 15.39 2.71 6.10
N TYR A 81 15.92 1.74 6.85
CA TYR A 81 15.14 0.62 7.42
C TYR A 81 14.26 1.02 8.64
N THR A 82 14.00 2.31 8.85
CA THR A 82 13.30 2.86 10.03
C THR A 82 11.87 3.31 9.75
N SER A 83 11.36 3.10 8.53
CA SER A 83 9.98 3.45 8.21
C SER A 83 8.99 2.57 8.99
N MET A 84 7.96 3.21 9.54
CA MET A 84 6.83 2.51 10.20
C MET A 84 5.57 2.48 9.33
N ASN A 85 5.63 3.10 8.16
CA ASN A 85 4.56 3.13 7.19
C ASN A 85 5.10 2.77 5.82
N GLY A 86 4.35 1.97 5.07
CA GLY A 86 4.70 1.58 3.71
C GLY A 86 3.48 1.33 2.85
N CYS A 87 3.69 1.31 1.55
CA CYS A 87 2.68 0.90 0.58
C CYS A 87 3.34 -0.01 -0.44
N VAL A 88 2.70 -1.13 -0.75
CA VAL A 88 3.07 -2.02 -1.87
C VAL A 88 2.01 -1.87 -2.95
N ALA A 89 2.40 -1.80 -4.20
CA ALA A 89 1.50 -1.71 -5.34
C ALA A 89 1.79 -2.83 -6.35
N ALA A 90 0.73 -3.43 -6.89
CA ALA A 90 0.79 -4.28 -8.07
C ALA A 90 0.29 -3.48 -9.28
N ILE A 91 1.12 -3.41 -10.32
CA ILE A 91 0.90 -2.63 -11.53
C ILE A 91 0.91 -3.60 -12.70
N SER A 92 -0.12 -3.57 -13.53
CA SER A 92 -0.17 -4.35 -14.77
C SER A 92 0.97 -3.96 -15.71
N VAL A 93 1.71 -4.95 -16.21
CA VAL A 93 2.72 -4.72 -17.26
C VAL A 93 2.06 -4.31 -18.57
N ASP A 94 0.95 -4.97 -18.92
CA ASP A 94 0.24 -4.75 -20.19
C ASP A 94 -0.36 -3.33 -20.31
N THR A 95 -0.87 -2.77 -19.22
CA THR A 95 -1.62 -1.50 -19.23
C THR A 95 -0.91 -0.36 -18.51
N GLY A 96 0.10 -0.65 -17.68
CA GLY A 96 0.72 0.32 -16.78
C GLY A 96 -0.20 0.82 -15.66
N LYS A 97 -1.38 0.22 -15.47
CA LYS A 97 -2.36 0.63 -14.46
C LYS A 97 -2.19 -0.14 -13.16
N VAL A 98 -2.47 0.52 -12.05
CA VAL A 98 -2.46 -0.10 -10.72
C VAL A 98 -3.66 -1.05 -10.59
N LEU A 99 -3.40 -2.29 -10.21
CA LEU A 99 -4.40 -3.34 -10.01
C LEU A 99 -4.75 -3.55 -8.54
N ASP A 100 -3.78 -3.34 -7.65
CA ASP A 100 -3.98 -3.49 -6.21
C ASP A 100 -2.91 -2.72 -5.42
N ILE A 101 -3.24 -2.31 -4.20
CA ILE A 101 -2.32 -1.70 -3.25
C ILE A 101 -2.52 -2.26 -1.84
N GLU A 102 -1.43 -2.39 -1.09
CA GLU A 102 -1.45 -2.73 0.33
C GLU A 102 -0.74 -1.63 1.12
N VAL A 103 -1.53 -0.83 1.85
CA VAL A 103 -1.01 0.18 2.78
C VAL A 103 -0.78 -0.47 4.14
N MET A 104 0.45 -0.39 4.65
CA MET A 104 0.85 -0.97 5.92
C MET A 104 1.33 0.08 6.91
N SER A 105 0.97 -0.14 8.18
CA SER A 105 1.44 0.64 9.31
C SER A 105 1.80 -0.27 10.48
N SER A 106 2.96 -0.03 11.07
CA SER A 106 3.37 -0.55 12.39
C SER A 106 3.33 0.54 13.46
N TYR A 107 2.76 1.71 13.16
CA TYR A 107 2.68 2.84 14.06
C TYR A 107 1.26 3.32 14.29
N CYS A 108 0.90 3.43 15.56
CA CYS A 108 -0.32 4.09 15.99
C CYS A 108 0.01 5.11 17.10
N PRO A 109 -0.34 6.40 16.94
CA PRO A 109 -0.12 7.42 17.97
C PRO A 109 -0.78 7.06 19.30
N THR A 110 -2.00 6.50 19.25
CA THR A 110 -2.75 6.12 20.46
C THR A 110 -2.08 4.95 21.18
N CYS A 111 -1.65 3.91 20.47
CA CYS A 111 -0.86 2.82 21.08
C CYS A 111 0.40 3.36 21.76
N LYS A 112 1.12 4.28 21.11
CA LYS A 112 2.33 4.89 21.70
C LYS A 112 2.04 5.68 22.96
N ARG A 113 0.94 6.44 22.98
CA ARG A 113 0.50 7.15 24.19
C ARG A 113 0.14 6.16 25.31
N LEU A 114 -0.64 5.13 25.00
CA LEU A 114 -1.05 4.10 25.95
C LEU A 114 0.15 3.37 26.59
N GLN A 115 1.26 3.20 25.86
CA GLN A 115 2.49 2.61 26.42
C GLN A 115 3.12 3.44 27.54
N THR A 116 2.88 4.75 27.54
CA THR A 116 3.45 5.69 28.52
C THR A 116 2.47 6.14 29.60
N MET A 117 1.19 5.78 29.46
CA MET A 117 0.15 6.20 30.41
C MET A 117 0.20 5.35 31.69
N PRO A 118 -0.06 5.93 32.87
CA PRO A 118 -0.23 5.16 34.10
C PRO A 118 -1.45 4.24 33.97
N ARG A 119 -1.36 3.03 34.55
CA ARG A 119 -2.45 2.04 34.51
C ARG A 119 -3.55 2.43 35.50
N ASN A 120 -4.42 3.35 35.08
CA ASN A 120 -5.56 3.86 35.83
C ASN A 120 -6.86 3.71 35.01
N PHE A 121 -7.97 4.22 35.54
CA PHE A 121 -9.26 4.18 34.85
C PHE A 121 -9.22 4.83 33.44
N GLU A 122 -8.48 5.94 33.28
CA GLU A 122 -8.33 6.61 31.99
C GLU A 122 -7.58 5.74 30.97
N TYR A 123 -6.58 4.98 31.40
CA TYR A 123 -5.89 4.00 30.55
C TYR A 123 -6.85 2.92 30.07
N GLU A 124 -7.64 2.30 30.97
CA GLU A 124 -8.55 1.22 30.59
C GLU A 124 -9.66 1.73 29.66
N SER A 125 -10.26 2.89 29.97
CA SER A 125 -11.25 3.53 29.08
C SER A 125 -10.65 3.86 27.72
N SER A 126 -9.47 4.50 27.67
CA SER A 126 -8.85 4.86 26.39
C SER A 126 -8.40 3.64 25.60
N LYS A 127 -8.07 2.52 26.24
CA LYS A 127 -7.71 1.27 25.57
C LYS A 127 -8.94 0.56 25.02
N ALA A 128 -10.06 0.56 25.76
CA ALA A 128 -11.31 -0.03 25.31
C ALA A 128 -11.86 0.68 24.06
N ASP A 129 -11.80 2.01 24.01
CA ASP A 129 -12.28 2.80 22.87
C ASP A 129 -11.30 2.83 21.67
N HIS A 130 -10.14 2.20 21.80
CA HIS A 130 -9.07 2.33 20.82
C HIS A 130 -9.21 1.36 19.64
N ILE A 131 -9.46 1.92 18.46
CA ILE A 131 -9.28 1.21 17.18
C ILE A 131 -7.84 1.41 16.70
N CYS A 132 -7.05 0.34 16.71
CA CYS A 132 -5.65 0.35 16.31
C CYS A 132 -5.49 0.63 14.80
N GLN A 133 -4.54 1.50 14.47
CA GLN A 133 -4.18 1.80 13.09
C GLN A 133 -3.04 0.91 12.56
N CYS A 134 -2.39 0.14 13.44
CA CYS A 134 -1.37 -0.81 13.02
C CYS A 134 -2.04 -2.04 12.40
N ASN A 135 -1.64 -2.38 11.18
CA ASN A 135 -2.08 -3.59 10.49
C ASN A 135 -0.90 -4.53 10.15
N PHE A 136 0.29 -4.21 10.67
CA PHE A 136 1.52 -4.96 10.47
C PHE A 136 2.43 -4.88 11.71
N THR A 137 3.11 -5.98 12.01
CA THR A 137 4.12 -6.10 13.06
C THR A 137 5.39 -6.71 12.46
N GLY A 138 6.53 -6.02 12.59
CA GLY A 138 7.81 -6.46 12.04
C GLY A 138 8.69 -5.31 11.59
N SER A 139 9.76 -5.63 10.87
CA SER A 139 10.65 -4.64 10.26
C SER A 139 10.04 -4.02 9.00
N SER A 140 10.53 -2.84 8.62
CA SER A 140 10.18 -2.16 7.36
C SER A 140 10.38 -3.07 6.15
N SER A 141 11.52 -3.78 6.04
CA SER A 141 11.78 -4.71 4.94
C SER A 141 10.78 -5.88 4.87
N LYS A 142 10.22 -6.31 6.00
CA LYS A 142 9.22 -7.39 6.02
C LYS A 142 7.84 -6.91 5.55
N MET A 143 7.58 -5.60 5.57
CA MET A 143 6.31 -5.07 5.08
C MET A 143 6.15 -5.39 3.59
N GLU A 144 7.19 -5.23 2.77
CA GLU A 144 7.10 -5.50 1.33
C GLU A 144 6.72 -6.95 1.03
N VAL A 145 7.36 -7.88 1.74
CA VAL A 145 7.07 -9.32 1.65
C VAL A 145 5.61 -9.60 1.98
N VAL A 146 5.13 -9.13 3.14
CA VAL A 146 3.74 -9.34 3.58
C VAL A 146 2.74 -8.64 2.67
N GLY A 147 3.07 -7.45 2.18
CA GLY A 147 2.22 -6.67 1.29
C GLY A 147 2.05 -7.36 -0.06
N ALA A 148 3.14 -7.85 -0.66
CA ALA A 148 3.09 -8.66 -1.87
C ALA A 148 2.24 -9.92 -1.65
N SER A 149 2.47 -10.66 -0.56
CA SER A 149 1.66 -11.86 -0.25
C SER A 149 0.17 -11.55 -0.14
N ARG A 150 -0.22 -10.47 0.57
CA ARG A 150 -1.63 -10.07 0.72
C ARG A 150 -2.29 -9.71 -0.60
N ILE A 151 -1.58 -9.01 -1.48
CA ILE A 151 -2.06 -8.65 -2.83
C ILE A 151 -2.26 -9.92 -3.68
N PHE A 152 -1.28 -10.83 -3.68
CA PHE A 152 -1.37 -12.07 -4.44
C PHE A 152 -2.53 -12.95 -3.98
N LEU A 153 -2.68 -13.15 -2.65
CA LEU A 153 -3.72 -14.01 -2.09
C LEU A 153 -5.15 -13.54 -2.39
N ARG A 154 -5.38 -12.23 -2.53
CA ARG A 154 -6.72 -11.68 -2.81
C ARG A 154 -6.99 -11.43 -4.30
N SER A 155 -5.99 -11.58 -5.17
CA SER A 155 -6.08 -11.25 -6.59
C SER A 155 -7.17 -12.05 -7.32
N GLU A 156 -7.25 -13.36 -7.09
CA GLU A 156 -8.26 -14.21 -7.71
C GLU A 156 -9.68 -13.75 -7.32
N LYS A 157 -9.91 -13.58 -6.02
CA LYS A 157 -11.23 -13.17 -5.49
C LYS A 157 -11.61 -11.75 -5.92
N ASN A 158 -10.69 -10.79 -5.80
CA ASN A 158 -11.00 -9.37 -5.95
C ASN A 158 -10.86 -8.87 -7.39
N ARG A 159 -10.08 -9.57 -8.22
CA ARG A 159 -9.71 -9.14 -9.58
C ARG A 159 -9.93 -10.22 -10.64
N ARG A 160 -10.27 -11.46 -10.27
CA ARG A 160 -10.37 -12.62 -11.18
C ARG A 160 -9.08 -12.88 -11.96
N MET A 161 -7.95 -12.69 -11.30
CA MET A 161 -6.63 -12.81 -11.91
C MET A 161 -5.69 -13.70 -11.14
N HIS A 162 -4.82 -14.40 -11.87
CA HIS A 162 -3.58 -14.98 -11.35
C HIS A 162 -2.39 -14.17 -11.84
N TYR A 163 -1.58 -13.70 -10.90
CA TYR A 163 -0.35 -12.98 -11.20
C TYR A 163 0.76 -13.98 -11.52
N THR A 164 1.11 -14.12 -12.81
CA THR A 164 1.98 -15.20 -13.31
C THR A 164 3.42 -14.78 -13.53
N GLN A 165 3.65 -13.51 -13.85
CA GLN A 165 5.00 -12.95 -13.99
C GLN A 165 5.15 -11.79 -13.00
N TYR A 166 6.21 -11.85 -12.19
CA TYR A 166 6.56 -10.86 -11.18
C TYR A 166 7.77 -10.07 -11.66
N TYR A 167 7.57 -8.80 -12.00
CA TYR A 167 8.63 -7.86 -12.32
C TYR A 167 8.98 -7.04 -11.10
N GLY A 168 10.15 -7.30 -10.51
CA GLY A 168 10.60 -6.60 -9.32
C GLY A 168 12.04 -6.15 -9.41
N ASP A 169 12.53 -5.60 -8.30
CA ASP A 169 13.93 -5.28 -8.16
C ASP A 169 14.79 -6.54 -7.91
N GLY A 170 16.07 -6.32 -7.64
CA GLY A 170 17.01 -7.41 -7.40
C GLY A 170 16.76 -8.21 -6.12
N ASP A 171 16.00 -7.66 -5.16
CA ASP A 171 15.67 -8.41 -3.95
C ASP A 171 14.58 -9.43 -4.27
N SER A 172 14.83 -10.68 -3.87
CA SER A 172 13.92 -11.78 -4.17
C SER A 172 13.03 -12.14 -2.98
N LYS A 173 13.09 -11.44 -1.84
CA LYS A 173 12.36 -11.89 -0.64
C LYS A 173 10.85 -11.80 -0.83
N ALA A 174 10.37 -10.72 -1.45
CA ALA A 174 8.94 -10.59 -1.75
C ALA A 174 8.49 -11.64 -2.77
N PHE A 175 9.25 -11.82 -3.85
CA PHE A 175 9.00 -12.88 -4.85
C PHE A 175 8.93 -14.28 -4.21
N MET A 176 9.89 -14.63 -3.35
CA MET A 176 9.93 -15.94 -2.70
C MET A 176 8.69 -16.22 -1.85
N SER A 177 8.01 -15.18 -1.35
CA SER A 177 6.76 -15.34 -0.59
C SER A 177 5.52 -15.59 -1.46
N VAL A 178 5.59 -15.27 -2.77
CA VAL A 178 4.44 -15.36 -3.69
C VAL A 178 4.64 -16.39 -4.81
N LYS A 179 5.84 -16.97 -4.94
CA LYS A 179 6.19 -17.87 -6.05
C LYS A 179 5.24 -19.08 -6.21
N ASP A 180 4.63 -19.51 -5.11
CA ASP A 180 3.77 -20.70 -5.04
C ASP A 180 2.30 -20.35 -4.81
N THR A 181 1.89 -19.08 -4.92
CA THR A 181 0.52 -18.66 -4.51
C THR A 181 -0.60 -19.40 -5.24
N PHE A 182 -0.43 -19.71 -6.52
CA PHE A 182 -1.44 -20.40 -7.34
C PHE A 182 -1.04 -21.85 -7.64
N GLY A 183 -0.15 -22.43 -6.83
CA GLY A 183 0.47 -23.75 -7.05
C GLY A 183 2.00 -23.68 -7.17
N LEU A 184 2.66 -24.84 -7.13
CA LEU A 184 4.12 -24.95 -7.12
C LEU A 184 4.75 -24.23 -8.32
N ASN A 185 5.63 -23.26 -8.06
CA ASN A 185 6.31 -22.41 -9.04
C ASN A 185 5.37 -21.77 -10.06
N SER A 186 4.16 -21.39 -9.63
CA SER A 186 3.15 -20.74 -10.47
C SER A 186 3.54 -19.33 -10.92
N VAL A 187 4.47 -18.67 -10.24
CA VAL A 187 4.92 -17.31 -10.55
C VAL A 187 6.38 -17.29 -10.97
N THR A 188 6.67 -16.67 -12.11
CA THR A 188 8.04 -16.49 -12.64
C THR A 188 8.57 -15.09 -12.32
N LYS A 189 9.80 -15.00 -11.79
CA LYS A 189 10.46 -13.71 -11.52
C LYS A 189 11.15 -13.16 -12.76
N PHE A 190 10.97 -11.86 -12.99
CA PHE A 190 11.74 -11.05 -13.93
C PHE A 190 12.34 -9.83 -13.22
N GLU A 191 13.45 -9.34 -13.77
CA GLU A 191 14.18 -8.20 -13.21
C GLU A 191 13.77 -6.89 -13.88
N CYS A 192 13.61 -5.84 -13.09
CA CYS A 192 13.39 -4.49 -13.57
C CYS A 192 14.61 -3.97 -14.35
N ILE A 193 14.42 -3.60 -15.62
CA ILE A 193 15.46 -3.07 -16.52
C ILE A 193 16.18 -1.87 -15.88
N GLY A 194 15.44 -0.94 -15.27
CA GLY A 194 16.04 0.23 -14.61
C GLY A 194 16.97 -0.15 -13.45
N HIS A 195 16.65 -1.22 -12.71
CA HIS A 195 17.52 -1.73 -11.65
C HIS A 195 18.74 -2.46 -12.21
N VAL A 196 18.60 -3.18 -13.31
CA VAL A 196 19.74 -3.79 -14.03
C VAL A 196 20.68 -2.70 -14.52
N GLN A 197 20.16 -1.66 -15.17
CA GLN A 197 20.97 -0.54 -15.68
C GLN A 197 21.74 0.17 -14.56
N LYS A 198 21.11 0.42 -13.40
CA LYS A 198 21.80 1.02 -12.23
C LYS A 198 22.95 0.14 -11.72
N ARG A 199 22.79 -1.20 -11.73
CA ARG A 199 23.84 -2.14 -11.29
C ARG A 199 24.98 -2.27 -12.30
N VAL A 200 24.68 -2.21 -13.59
CA VAL A 200 25.67 -2.36 -14.66
C VAL A 200 26.41 -1.05 -14.94
N GLY A 201 25.71 0.10 -14.89
CA GLY A 201 26.27 1.42 -15.19
C GLY A 201 27.18 2.02 -14.12
N SER A 202 27.25 1.44 -12.92
CA SER A 202 28.19 1.86 -11.87
C SER A 202 29.53 1.10 -11.89
N ARG A 203 29.81 0.33 -12.95
CA ARG A 203 31.05 -0.43 -13.14
C ARG A 203 31.80 -0.03 -14.42
N LEU A 204 31.84 1.27 -14.71
CA LEU A 204 32.74 1.87 -15.69
C LEU A 204 33.60 2.92 -14.99
#